data_AF-A0A925GUY2-F1
#
_entry.id   AF-A0A925GUY2-F1
#
_cell.length_a   1.000
_cell.length_b   1.000
_cell.length_c   1.000
_cell.angle_alpha   90.00
_cell.angle_beta   90.00
_cell.angle_gamma   90.00
#
_symmetry.space_group_name_H-M   'P 1'
#
loop_
_entity.id
_entity.type
_entity.pdbx_description
1 polymer ?
#
loop_
_entity_poly.entity_id
_entity_poly.type
_entity_poly.pdbx_seq_one_letter_code
_entity_poly.pdbx_strand_id
1 'polypeptide(L)'
;MMRVFIEPVAESLPRLLRASPYAKIAVLVDEHTRRHCYPLIKLLLPKHTLIRIGSGEESKQLATCEQIWQAMTEAGLDRQSLLLNLGGGVIGDMGGFCAATFKRGIDFVQVPTTLLAQVDASVGGKLGIDFRGFKNHLGVFSDPRAVLVDQQFLSTLPLAELRSGFAEIVKHCLIADAAKWEKVRRRDLDKQDWADLIAHSIALKSAVVREDPTEKGRRKILNFGHTLGHAVESFFLATPKRKLRHGEAIAVGMVAESYLAHQKGLLDLASLEQIEEFIFSVFGRVPLTDPELDQIIPLTLQDKKNHDGKVRAALLEGIGQARTDVEISPKEMRQALEYYRGGGVG
;
A
#
# COMPACT_ATOMS: atom_id res chain seq x y z
N MET A 1 13.16 17.28 0.32
CA MET A 1 13.22 15.80 0.35
C MET A 1 12.42 15.33 1.55
N MET A 2 11.49 14.40 1.35
CA MET A 2 10.67 13.78 2.40
C MET A 2 11.55 13.19 3.50
N ARG A 3 11.18 13.40 4.78
CA ARG A 3 11.85 12.81 5.95
C ARG A 3 11.00 11.67 6.50
N VAL A 4 11.59 10.51 6.74
CA VAL A 4 10.91 9.39 7.40
C VAL A 4 11.54 9.20 8.77
N PHE A 5 10.72 9.19 9.81
CA PHE A 5 11.12 8.97 11.19
C PHE A 5 10.54 7.65 11.67
N ILE A 6 11.41 6.72 12.07
CA ILE A 6 11.02 5.40 12.59
C ILE A 6 11.42 5.38 14.07
N GLU A 7 10.56 5.93 14.90
CA GLU A 7 10.78 6.15 16.34
C GLU A 7 9.42 6.49 16.99
N PRO A 8 9.32 6.51 18.33
CA PRO A 8 8.07 6.87 19.00
C PRO A 8 7.48 8.20 18.52
N VAL A 9 6.18 8.24 18.26
CA VAL A 9 5.46 9.45 17.83
C VAL A 9 5.50 10.52 18.91
N ALA A 10 5.61 10.10 20.17
CA ALA A 10 5.87 10.95 21.34
C ALA A 10 7.14 11.80 21.22
N GLU A 11 8.13 11.35 20.44
CA GLU A 11 9.39 12.06 20.21
C GLU A 11 9.40 12.79 18.87
N SER A 12 9.01 12.09 17.80
CA SER A 12 9.11 12.61 16.43
C SER A 12 8.15 13.76 16.16
N LEU A 13 6.90 13.71 16.64
CA LEU A 13 5.89 14.73 16.38
C LEU A 13 6.24 16.07 17.06
N PRO A 14 6.53 16.14 18.37
CA PRO A 14 6.96 17.40 19.00
C PRO A 14 8.23 17.96 18.38
N ARG A 15 9.20 17.10 18.02
CA ARG A 15 10.44 17.52 17.36
C ARG A 15 10.17 18.17 16.01
N LEU A 16 9.26 17.59 15.21
CA LEU A 16 8.86 18.15 13.92
C LEU A 16 8.20 19.52 14.08
N LEU A 17 7.24 19.63 15.01
CA LEU A 17 6.49 20.88 15.24
C LEU A 17 7.35 22.01 15.80
N ARG A 18 8.37 21.69 16.62
CA ARG A 18 9.36 22.70 17.08
C ARG A 18 10.25 23.21 15.95
N ALA A 19 10.62 22.35 15.00
CA ALA A 19 11.48 22.73 13.88
C ALA A 19 10.77 23.55 12.79
N SER A 20 9.43 23.52 12.75
CA SER A 20 8.62 24.26 11.79
C SER A 20 7.29 24.64 12.46
N PRO A 21 7.21 25.81 13.11
CA PRO A 21 5.99 26.21 13.80
C PRO A 21 4.89 26.55 12.79
N TYR A 22 3.77 25.82 12.86
CA TYR A 22 2.58 26.07 12.04
C TYR A 22 1.56 26.86 12.85
N ALA A 23 0.98 27.91 12.25
CA ALA A 23 0.00 28.76 12.92
C ALA A 23 -1.34 28.04 13.14
N LYS A 24 -1.71 27.12 12.23
CA LYS A 24 -2.92 26.32 12.31
C LYS A 24 -2.62 24.87 11.92
N ILE A 25 -3.16 23.95 12.70
CA ILE A 25 -3.01 22.51 12.49
C ILE A 25 -4.40 21.89 12.42
N ALA A 26 -4.61 21.02 11.44
CA ALA A 26 -5.74 20.10 11.41
C ALA A 26 -5.23 18.65 11.50
N VAL A 27 -6.02 17.79 12.13
CA VAL A 27 -5.78 16.34 12.19
C VAL A 27 -6.94 15.64 11.50
N LEU A 28 -6.66 14.86 10.47
CA LEU A 28 -7.63 14.04 9.77
C LEU A 28 -7.63 12.62 10.33
N VAL A 29 -8.81 12.12 10.69
CA VAL A 29 -9.03 10.77 11.25
C VAL A 29 -10.34 10.17 10.73
N ASP A 30 -10.39 8.83 10.73
CA ASP A 30 -11.64 8.06 10.72
C ASP A 30 -12.12 7.73 12.16
N GLU A 31 -13.24 7.04 12.30
CA GLU A 31 -13.79 6.65 13.60
C GLU A 31 -12.87 5.72 14.42
N HIS A 32 -12.11 4.84 13.77
CA HIS A 32 -11.24 3.86 14.43
C HIS A 32 -9.96 4.52 14.91
N THR A 33 -9.29 5.25 14.04
CA THR A 33 -8.07 6.03 14.33
C THR A 33 -8.35 7.12 15.36
N ARG A 34 -9.52 7.79 15.32
CA ARG A 34 -9.96 8.69 16.39
C ARG A 34 -10.06 7.99 17.74
N ARG A 35 -10.55 6.75 17.77
CA ARG A 35 -10.75 5.98 19.02
C ARG A 35 -9.43 5.43 19.57
N HIS A 36 -8.58 4.90 18.71
CA HIS A 36 -7.44 4.08 19.10
C HIS A 36 -6.08 4.78 18.97
N CYS A 37 -5.92 5.69 18.00
CA CYS A 37 -4.63 6.30 17.66
C CYS A 37 -4.54 7.76 18.12
N TYR A 38 -5.59 8.56 17.91
CA TYR A 38 -5.61 9.98 18.26
C TYR A 38 -5.32 10.26 19.74
N PRO A 39 -5.78 9.46 20.73
CA PRO A 39 -5.43 9.67 22.13
C PRO A 39 -3.91 9.67 22.40
N LEU A 40 -3.12 8.93 21.60
CA LEU A 40 -1.66 8.84 21.75
C LEU A 40 -0.95 10.12 21.32
N ILE A 41 -1.54 10.88 20.39
CA ILE A 41 -0.92 12.12 19.87
C ILE A 41 -1.57 13.40 20.37
N LYS A 42 -2.79 13.32 20.91
CA LYS A 42 -3.61 14.50 21.27
C LYS A 42 -2.87 15.48 22.20
N LEU A 43 -2.20 14.96 23.23
CA LEU A 43 -1.49 15.77 24.22
C LEU A 43 -0.15 16.32 23.72
N LEU A 44 0.33 15.81 22.57
CA LEU A 44 1.57 16.26 21.92
C LEU A 44 1.33 17.45 20.99
N LEU A 45 0.06 17.72 20.65
CA LEU A 45 -0.34 18.73 19.69
C LEU A 45 -0.70 20.06 20.37
N PRO A 46 -0.34 21.21 19.76
CA PRO A 46 -0.91 22.49 20.16
C PRO A 46 -2.40 22.55 19.80
N LYS A 47 -3.05 23.71 19.99
CA LYS A 47 -4.44 23.93 19.56
C LYS A 47 -4.60 23.56 18.07
N HIS A 48 -5.55 22.68 17.78
CA HIS A 48 -5.78 22.13 16.45
C HIS A 48 -7.26 21.85 16.19
N THR A 49 -7.62 21.70 14.92
CA THR A 49 -8.94 21.24 14.47
C THR A 49 -8.90 19.73 14.23
N LEU A 50 -9.91 18.99 14.68
CA LEU A 50 -10.06 17.57 14.38
C LEU A 50 -11.11 17.38 13.27
N ILE A 51 -10.67 16.91 12.11
CA ILE A 51 -11.52 16.59 10.95
C ILE A 51 -11.81 15.09 10.97
N ARG A 52 -13.09 14.73 10.86
CA ARG A 52 -13.55 13.34 10.98
C ARG A 52 -14.27 12.92 9.71
N ILE A 53 -13.96 11.73 9.22
CA ILE A 53 -14.64 11.09 8.10
C ILE A 53 -15.07 9.66 8.49
N GLY A 54 -15.76 8.96 7.60
CA GLY A 54 -15.97 7.52 7.72
C GLY A 54 -14.71 6.72 7.38
N SER A 55 -14.59 5.51 7.93
CA SER A 55 -13.55 4.56 7.55
C SER A 55 -13.86 3.85 6.23
N GLY A 56 -12.94 3.00 5.78
CA GLY A 56 -13.11 2.15 4.61
C GLY A 56 -12.77 2.82 3.27
N GLU A 57 -12.55 1.98 2.26
CA GLU A 57 -12.23 2.41 0.89
C GLU A 57 -13.38 3.23 0.25
N GLU A 58 -14.62 2.94 0.64
CA GLU A 58 -15.82 3.69 0.22
C GLU A 58 -15.77 5.18 0.58
N SER A 59 -14.99 5.53 1.61
CA SER A 59 -14.78 6.92 2.00
C SER A 59 -13.74 7.61 1.12
N LYS A 60 -12.98 6.89 0.29
CA LYS A 60 -11.91 7.39 -0.57
C LYS A 60 -12.44 7.98 -1.88
N GLN A 61 -13.34 8.95 -1.79
CA GLN A 61 -14.08 9.52 -2.93
C GLN A 61 -14.18 11.04 -2.86
N LEU A 62 -14.55 11.65 -4.00
CA LEU A 62 -14.58 13.11 -4.16
C LEU A 62 -15.51 13.80 -3.15
N ALA A 63 -16.65 13.18 -2.82
CA ALA A 63 -17.60 13.72 -1.83
C ALA A 63 -16.97 13.85 -0.43
N THR A 64 -16.09 12.94 -0.05
CA THR A 64 -15.37 13.03 1.22
C THR A 64 -14.29 14.11 1.17
N CYS A 65 -13.62 14.29 0.03
CA CYS A 65 -12.69 15.41 -0.15
C CYS A 65 -13.38 16.77 0.01
N GLU A 66 -14.60 16.92 -0.52
CA GLU A 66 -15.41 18.14 -0.34
C GLU A 66 -15.65 18.45 1.14
N GLN A 67 -16.01 17.44 1.94
CA GLN A 67 -16.19 17.59 3.40
C GLN A 67 -14.89 18.00 4.09
N ILE A 68 -13.76 17.40 3.70
CA ILE A 68 -12.44 17.74 4.25
C ILE A 68 -12.09 19.19 3.91
N TRP A 69 -12.20 19.61 2.64
CA TRP A 69 -11.91 20.97 2.21
C TRP A 69 -12.83 22.00 2.87
N GLN A 70 -14.11 21.67 3.06
CA GLN A 70 -15.04 22.51 3.80
C GLN A 70 -14.56 22.71 5.24
N ALA A 71 -14.26 21.63 5.96
CA ALA A 71 -13.78 21.70 7.34
C ALA A 71 -12.45 22.48 7.46
N MET A 72 -11.54 22.31 6.50
CA MET A 72 -10.30 23.09 6.42
C MET A 72 -10.57 24.58 6.20
N THR A 73 -11.55 24.92 5.36
CA THR A 73 -11.95 26.30 5.06
C THR A 73 -12.59 26.97 6.27
N GLU A 74 -13.52 26.29 6.94
CA GLU A 74 -14.21 26.79 8.13
C GLU A 74 -13.27 26.97 9.32
N ALA A 75 -12.30 26.07 9.49
CA ALA A 75 -11.21 26.23 10.46
C ALA A 75 -10.20 27.34 10.08
N GLY A 76 -10.38 27.96 8.91
CA GLY A 76 -9.56 29.06 8.43
C GLY A 76 -8.12 28.65 8.11
N LEU A 77 -7.85 27.39 7.74
CA LEU A 77 -6.51 26.99 7.31
C LEU A 77 -6.07 27.88 6.14
N ASP A 78 -4.79 28.23 6.14
CA ASP A 78 -4.09 29.06 5.15
C ASP A 78 -2.88 28.32 4.57
N ARG A 79 -2.08 29.00 3.74
CA ARG A 79 -0.90 28.41 3.09
C ARG A 79 0.21 28.00 4.06
N GLN A 80 0.18 28.47 5.31
CA GLN A 80 1.15 28.14 6.35
C GLN A 80 0.55 27.18 7.39
N SER A 81 -0.53 26.49 7.02
CA SER A 81 -1.18 25.50 7.87
C SER A 81 -0.64 24.09 7.58
N LEU A 82 -0.85 23.19 8.54
CA LEU A 82 -0.45 21.79 8.46
C LEU A 82 -1.67 20.87 8.54
N LEU A 83 -1.75 19.88 7.65
CA LEU A 83 -2.64 18.74 7.79
C LEU A 83 -1.88 17.50 8.29
N LEU A 84 -2.25 16.98 9.45
CA LEU A 84 -1.77 15.70 9.97
C LEU A 84 -2.74 14.59 9.58
N ASN A 85 -2.30 13.67 8.72
CA ASN A 85 -3.09 12.51 8.31
C ASN A 85 -2.79 11.34 9.26
N LEU A 86 -3.67 11.09 10.22
CA LEU A 86 -3.52 10.01 11.19
C LEU A 86 -4.41 8.82 10.78
N GLY A 87 -3.82 7.84 10.09
CA GLY A 87 -4.55 6.65 9.70
C GLY A 87 -3.83 5.70 8.76
N GLY A 88 -4.59 4.80 8.13
CA GLY A 88 -4.10 3.90 7.10
C GLY A 88 -3.92 4.58 5.73
N GLY A 89 -3.73 3.76 4.69
CA GLY A 89 -3.52 4.25 3.31
C GLY A 89 -4.65 5.13 2.79
N VAL A 90 -5.92 4.84 3.12
CA VAL A 90 -7.08 5.68 2.73
C VAL A 90 -6.95 7.11 3.26
N ILE A 91 -6.73 7.26 4.57
CA ILE A 91 -6.55 8.58 5.21
C ILE A 91 -5.32 9.28 4.63
N GLY A 92 -4.22 8.55 4.44
CA GLY A 92 -2.98 9.10 3.93
C GLY A 92 -3.10 9.63 2.50
N ASP A 93 -3.62 8.82 1.58
CA ASP A 93 -3.76 9.16 0.17
C ASP A 93 -4.75 10.32 -0.02
N MET A 94 -5.94 10.19 0.57
CA MET A 94 -7.01 11.18 0.41
C MET A 94 -6.69 12.48 1.15
N GLY A 95 -6.21 12.39 2.39
CA GLY A 95 -5.82 13.56 3.18
C GLY A 95 -4.67 14.31 2.52
N GLY A 96 -3.65 13.59 2.03
CA GLY A 96 -2.57 14.19 1.26
C GLY A 96 -3.05 14.84 -0.03
N PHE A 97 -3.95 14.19 -0.79
CA PHE A 97 -4.57 14.77 -1.98
C PHE A 97 -5.33 16.06 -1.65
N CYS A 98 -6.09 16.06 -0.54
CA CYS A 98 -6.79 17.25 -0.08
C CYS A 98 -5.82 18.38 0.27
N ALA A 99 -4.74 18.10 0.99
CA ALA A 99 -3.72 19.10 1.34
C ALA A 99 -3.00 19.65 0.11
N ALA A 100 -2.62 18.78 -0.83
CA ALA A 100 -1.90 19.17 -2.04
C ALA A 100 -2.74 20.05 -2.99
N THR A 101 -4.06 19.93 -2.94
CA THR A 101 -4.98 20.70 -3.79
C THR A 101 -5.59 21.91 -3.07
N PHE A 102 -5.64 21.90 -1.73
CA PHE A 102 -6.15 23.02 -0.95
C PHE A 102 -5.24 24.26 -1.05
N LYS A 103 -5.78 25.41 -1.46
CA LYS A 103 -5.03 26.66 -1.68
C LYS A 103 -3.79 26.51 -2.59
N ARG A 104 -3.83 25.54 -3.50
CA ARG A 104 -2.73 25.11 -4.39
C ARG A 104 -1.55 24.43 -3.67
N GLY A 105 -1.81 23.84 -2.51
CA GLY A 105 -0.84 23.11 -1.72
C GLY A 105 -0.62 23.75 -0.36
N ILE A 106 -0.83 22.95 0.68
CA ILE A 106 -0.35 23.21 2.04
C ILE A 106 0.53 22.03 2.49
N ASP A 107 1.30 22.24 3.56
CA ASP A 107 2.09 21.15 4.13
C ASP A 107 1.19 20.07 4.74
N PHE A 108 1.61 18.82 4.60
CA PHE A 108 1.00 17.69 5.27
C PHE A 108 2.05 16.71 5.77
N VAL A 109 1.68 15.94 6.79
CA VAL A 109 2.50 14.89 7.40
C VAL A 109 1.67 13.63 7.50
N GLN A 110 2.29 12.50 7.15
CA GLN A 110 1.68 11.18 7.31
C GLN A 110 2.04 10.61 8.68
N VAL A 111 1.04 10.15 9.42
CA VAL A 111 1.20 9.38 10.66
C VAL A 111 0.54 8.01 10.44
N PRO A 112 1.20 7.09 9.73
CA PRO A 112 0.62 5.81 9.33
C PRO A 112 0.34 4.88 10.52
N THR A 113 -0.91 4.43 10.64
CA THR A 113 -1.37 3.59 11.77
C THR A 113 -1.63 2.14 11.40
N THR A 114 -1.51 1.76 10.13
CA THR A 114 -1.57 0.36 9.68
C THR A 114 -0.22 -0.08 9.16
N LEU A 115 0.09 -1.38 9.25
CA LEU A 115 1.35 -1.91 8.73
C LEU A 115 1.51 -1.59 7.24
N LEU A 116 0.46 -1.77 6.45
CA LEU A 116 0.44 -1.43 5.02
C LEU A 116 0.81 0.03 4.77
N ALA A 117 0.26 0.96 5.56
CA ALA A 117 0.59 2.37 5.41
C ALA A 117 2.03 2.68 5.83
N GLN A 118 2.55 2.01 6.87
CA GLN A 118 3.90 2.22 7.38
C GLN A 118 4.97 1.77 6.38
N VAL A 119 4.78 0.62 5.74
CA VAL A 119 5.80 0.01 4.87
C VAL A 119 5.64 0.38 3.40
N ASP A 120 4.44 0.80 2.99
CA ASP A 120 4.13 1.09 1.60
C ASP A 120 3.42 2.45 1.44
N ALA A 121 2.12 2.56 1.71
CA ALA A 121 1.30 3.68 1.19
C ALA A 121 1.79 5.09 1.58
N SER A 122 2.36 5.28 2.78
CA SER A 122 2.82 6.60 3.23
C SER A 122 4.12 7.08 2.58
N VAL A 123 4.85 6.20 1.89
CA VAL A 123 6.15 6.48 1.28
C VAL A 123 6.01 6.56 -0.25
N GLY A 124 6.36 7.71 -0.83
CA GLY A 124 6.51 7.88 -2.28
C GLY A 124 5.46 8.73 -2.98
N GLY A 125 4.71 9.53 -2.21
CA GLY A 125 4.02 10.74 -2.68
C GLY A 125 2.88 10.53 -3.67
N LYS A 126 2.43 9.29 -3.88
CA LYS A 126 1.28 8.97 -4.73
C LYS A 126 0.01 9.18 -3.91
N LEU A 127 -0.68 10.28 -4.16
CA LEU A 127 -1.89 10.66 -3.44
C LEU A 127 -3.07 10.59 -4.40
N GLY A 128 -4.23 10.17 -3.93
CA GLY A 128 -5.39 10.10 -4.80
C GLY A 128 -6.64 9.54 -4.16
N ILE A 129 -7.68 9.50 -4.97
CA ILE A 129 -9.01 9.01 -4.64
C ILE A 129 -9.57 8.14 -5.77
N ASP A 130 -10.57 7.36 -5.42
CA ASP A 130 -11.34 6.57 -6.35
C ASP A 130 -12.38 7.46 -7.06
N PHE A 131 -12.67 7.12 -8.31
CA PHE A 131 -13.64 7.87 -9.11
C PHE A 131 -14.48 6.92 -9.97
N ARG A 132 -15.79 6.89 -9.73
CA ARG A 132 -16.76 6.09 -10.51
C ARG A 132 -16.36 4.61 -10.67
N GLY A 133 -15.88 3.99 -9.59
CA GLY A 133 -15.45 2.59 -9.57
C GLY A 133 -13.99 2.35 -9.99
N PHE A 134 -13.28 3.37 -10.46
CA PHE A 134 -11.86 3.26 -10.79
C PHE A 134 -10.99 3.66 -9.60
N LYS A 135 -10.12 2.74 -9.16
CA LYS A 135 -9.20 2.96 -8.05
C LYS A 135 -8.12 4.00 -8.35
N ASN A 136 -7.84 4.88 -7.39
CA ASN A 136 -6.74 5.87 -7.47
C ASN A 136 -6.73 6.66 -8.79
N HIS A 137 -7.90 6.92 -9.37
CA HIS A 137 -8.02 7.44 -10.72
C HIS A 137 -7.69 8.94 -10.78
N LEU A 138 -8.10 9.69 -9.76
CA LEU A 138 -7.78 11.11 -9.59
C LEU A 138 -6.71 11.25 -8.52
N GLY A 139 -5.63 11.98 -8.80
CA GLY A 139 -4.52 12.07 -7.87
C GLY A 139 -3.43 13.05 -8.27
N VAL A 140 -2.44 13.18 -7.41
CA VAL A 140 -1.25 14.02 -7.59
C VAL A 140 -0.01 13.30 -7.06
N PHE A 141 1.15 13.67 -7.59
CA PHE A 141 2.43 13.35 -6.97
C PHE A 141 2.84 14.52 -6.07
N SER A 142 2.83 14.31 -4.75
CA SER A 142 3.25 15.32 -3.77
C SER A 142 3.85 14.64 -2.55
N ASP A 143 5.04 15.06 -2.15
CA ASP A 143 5.74 14.49 -1.00
C ASP A 143 5.23 15.10 0.31
N PRO A 144 5.00 14.28 1.36
CA PRO A 144 4.75 14.82 2.69
C PRO A 144 5.99 15.53 3.23
N ARG A 145 5.77 16.46 4.15
CA ARG A 145 6.85 17.11 4.90
C ARG A 145 7.61 16.10 5.76
N ALA A 146 6.90 15.11 6.30
CA ALA A 146 7.44 13.98 7.02
C ALA A 146 6.47 12.79 7.04
N VAL A 147 7.02 11.59 7.27
CA VAL A 147 6.28 10.38 7.63
C VAL A 147 6.74 9.96 9.02
N LEU A 148 5.81 9.84 9.97
CA LEU A 148 6.08 9.50 11.37
C LEU A 148 5.62 8.07 11.65
N VAL A 149 6.55 7.12 11.66
CA VAL A 149 6.27 5.69 11.79
C VAL A 149 6.52 5.25 13.22
N ASP A 150 5.45 4.86 13.91
CA ASP A 150 5.49 4.31 15.26
C ASP A 150 4.79 2.96 15.31
N GLN A 151 5.50 1.94 15.76
CA GLN A 151 4.99 0.58 15.91
C GLN A 151 3.86 0.49 16.95
N GLN A 152 3.79 1.43 17.91
CA GLN A 152 2.75 1.43 18.94
C GLN A 152 1.34 1.40 18.34
N PHE A 153 1.11 2.02 17.19
CA PHE A 153 -0.21 2.00 16.52
C PHE A 153 -0.66 0.59 16.13
N LEU A 154 0.27 -0.33 15.85
CA LEU A 154 -0.03 -1.71 15.46
C LEU A 154 -0.64 -2.53 16.62
N SER A 155 -0.47 -2.11 17.87
CA SER A 155 -1.03 -2.79 19.04
C SER A 155 -2.56 -2.86 19.06
N THR A 156 -3.22 -1.97 18.31
CA THR A 156 -4.68 -1.91 18.17
C THR A 156 -5.18 -2.37 16.81
N LEU A 157 -4.26 -2.72 15.90
CA LEU A 157 -4.58 -3.07 14.52
C LEU A 157 -5.15 -4.50 14.47
N PRO A 158 -6.31 -4.73 13.81
CA PRO A 158 -6.84 -6.07 13.64
C PRO A 158 -5.83 -6.98 12.93
N LEU A 159 -5.75 -8.25 13.35
CA LEU A 159 -4.80 -9.22 12.79
C LEU A 159 -4.92 -9.34 11.26
N ALA A 160 -6.13 -9.25 10.70
CA ALA A 160 -6.33 -9.31 9.27
C ALA A 160 -5.74 -8.10 8.51
N GLU A 161 -5.73 -6.91 9.12
CA GLU A 161 -5.08 -5.71 8.57
C GLU A 161 -3.55 -5.78 8.74
N LEU A 162 -3.06 -6.32 9.87
CA LEU A 162 -1.65 -6.60 10.08
C LEU A 162 -1.14 -7.59 9.01
N ARG A 163 -1.85 -8.70 8.82
CA ARG A 163 -1.58 -9.69 7.79
C ARG A 163 -1.60 -9.06 6.40
N SER A 164 -2.59 -8.22 6.10
CA SER A 164 -2.66 -7.52 4.81
C SER A 164 -1.42 -6.67 4.54
N GLY A 165 -0.94 -5.89 5.52
CA GLY A 165 0.29 -5.12 5.37
C GLY A 165 1.56 -5.96 5.24
N PHE A 166 1.57 -7.17 5.81
CA PHE A 166 2.71 -8.08 5.72
C PHE A 166 2.97 -8.57 4.29
N ALA A 167 1.95 -8.60 3.42
CA ALA A 167 2.12 -8.95 2.01
C ALA A 167 3.14 -8.04 1.30
N GLU A 168 3.14 -6.74 1.62
CA GLU A 168 4.08 -5.79 1.03
C GLU A 168 5.52 -5.99 1.52
N ILE A 169 5.69 -6.36 2.79
CA ILE A 169 7.01 -6.72 3.35
C ILE A 169 7.57 -7.96 2.65
N VAL A 170 6.71 -8.97 2.47
CA VAL A 170 7.07 -10.21 1.76
C VAL A 170 7.47 -9.89 0.32
N LYS A 171 6.68 -9.08 -0.39
CA LYS A 171 7.01 -8.57 -1.72
C LYS A 171 8.38 -7.89 -1.73
N HIS A 172 8.64 -6.96 -0.81
CA HIS A 172 9.93 -6.27 -0.71
C HIS A 172 11.11 -7.22 -0.53
N CYS A 173 10.96 -8.26 0.29
CA CYS A 173 11.99 -9.29 0.43
C CYS A 173 12.19 -10.07 -0.89
N LEU A 174 11.10 -10.53 -1.51
CA LEU A 174 11.16 -11.32 -2.72
C LEU A 174 11.78 -10.58 -3.91
N ILE A 175 11.58 -9.27 -4.04
CA ILE A 175 12.09 -8.50 -5.19
C ILE A 175 13.51 -7.95 -5.00
N ALA A 176 14.06 -7.95 -3.78
CA ALA A 176 15.30 -7.22 -3.50
C ALA A 176 16.19 -7.77 -2.37
N ASP A 177 15.74 -8.72 -1.54
CA ASP A 177 16.52 -9.22 -0.40
C ASP A 177 16.20 -10.69 -0.06
N ALA A 178 16.92 -11.61 -0.72
CA ALA A 178 16.81 -13.04 -0.48
C ALA A 178 17.20 -13.44 0.96
N ALA A 179 18.16 -12.75 1.58
CA ALA A 179 18.60 -13.06 2.93
C ALA A 179 17.53 -12.68 3.97
N LYS A 180 16.84 -11.55 3.78
CA LYS A 180 15.70 -11.17 4.62
C LYS A 180 14.51 -12.09 4.39
N TRP A 181 14.24 -12.50 3.14
CA TRP A 181 13.23 -13.51 2.83
C TRP A 181 13.44 -14.82 3.62
N GLU A 182 14.66 -15.35 3.65
CA GLU A 182 14.98 -16.56 4.41
C GLU A 182 14.70 -16.42 5.92
N LYS A 183 14.85 -15.22 6.49
CA LYS A 183 14.52 -14.96 7.89
C LYS A 183 13.01 -14.89 8.11
N VAL A 184 12.31 -14.14 7.24
CA VAL A 184 10.88 -13.89 7.33
C VAL A 184 10.10 -15.20 7.21
N ARG A 185 10.42 -16.03 6.21
CA ARG A 185 9.66 -17.24 5.91
C ARG A 185 9.74 -18.34 6.98
N ARG A 186 10.73 -18.27 7.86
CA ARG A 186 10.98 -19.26 8.94
C ARG A 186 10.36 -18.86 10.27
N ARG A 187 9.56 -17.79 10.29
CA ARG A 187 8.89 -17.29 11.49
C ARG A 187 7.41 -17.14 11.25
N ASP A 188 6.63 -17.52 12.25
CA ASP A 188 5.19 -17.28 12.27
C ASP A 188 4.91 -15.77 12.30
N LEU A 189 3.72 -15.36 11.80
CA LEU A 189 3.32 -13.96 11.69
C LEU A 189 3.41 -13.21 13.03
N ASP A 190 3.02 -13.84 14.13
CA ASP A 190 3.02 -13.28 15.49
C ASP A 190 4.42 -13.17 16.12
N LYS A 191 5.42 -13.83 15.54
CA LYS A 191 6.83 -13.84 15.98
C LYS A 191 7.75 -12.99 15.10
N GLN A 192 7.18 -12.26 14.14
CA GLN A 192 7.95 -11.35 13.28
C GLN A 192 8.49 -10.17 14.08
N ASP A 193 9.69 -9.72 13.71
CA ASP A 193 10.29 -8.51 14.27
C ASP A 193 9.81 -7.29 13.47
N TRP A 194 8.68 -6.71 13.89
CA TRP A 194 8.06 -5.60 13.16
C TRP A 194 8.99 -4.38 13.05
N ALA A 195 9.81 -4.09 14.06
CA ALA A 195 10.72 -2.96 14.02
C ALA A 195 11.76 -3.12 12.89
N ASP A 196 12.40 -4.29 12.81
CA ASP A 196 13.35 -4.61 11.74
C ASP A 196 12.69 -4.63 10.35
N LEU A 197 11.50 -5.23 10.23
CA LEU A 197 10.81 -5.38 8.95
C LEU A 197 10.24 -4.06 8.40
N ILE A 198 9.72 -3.21 9.28
CA ILE A 198 9.25 -1.86 8.91
C ILE A 198 10.44 -1.03 8.42
N ALA A 199 11.54 -1.01 9.17
CA ALA A 199 12.74 -0.27 8.79
C ALA A 199 13.32 -0.75 7.45
N HIS A 200 13.40 -2.07 7.25
CA HIS A 200 13.83 -2.67 6.00
C HIS A 200 12.97 -2.25 4.81
N SER A 201 11.65 -2.40 4.93
CA SER A 201 10.72 -2.08 3.84
C SER A 201 10.75 -0.59 3.48
N ILE A 202 10.78 0.29 4.49
CA ILE A 202 10.88 1.73 4.27
C ILE A 202 12.19 2.09 3.58
N ALA A 203 13.31 1.50 4.00
CA ALA A 203 14.63 1.77 3.41
C ALA A 203 14.66 1.37 1.93
N LEU A 204 14.17 0.17 1.61
CA LEU A 204 14.07 -0.35 0.26
C LEU A 204 13.16 0.55 -0.60
N LYS A 205 11.93 0.82 -0.15
CA LYS A 205 10.98 1.64 -0.91
C LYS A 205 11.51 3.05 -1.10
N SER A 206 12.10 3.65 -0.07
CA SER A 206 12.69 5.00 -0.17
C SER A 206 13.85 5.06 -1.16
N ALA A 207 14.70 4.02 -1.21
CA ALA A 207 15.79 3.94 -2.18
C ALA A 207 15.25 3.85 -3.61
N VAL A 208 14.28 2.98 -3.84
CA VAL A 208 13.64 2.78 -5.16
C VAL A 208 12.89 4.03 -5.63
N VAL A 209 12.15 4.70 -4.74
CA VAL A 209 11.46 5.96 -5.06
C VAL A 209 12.44 7.09 -5.35
N ARG A 210 13.55 7.17 -4.62
CA ARG A 210 14.58 8.19 -4.86
C ARG A 210 15.23 8.04 -6.23
N GLU A 211 15.44 6.80 -6.68
CA GLU A 211 15.99 6.48 -7.99
C GLU A 211 15.00 6.77 -9.12
N ASP A 212 13.70 6.53 -8.91
CA ASP A 212 12.64 6.75 -9.90
C ASP A 212 11.35 7.34 -9.27
N PRO A 213 11.31 8.67 -9.05
CA PRO A 213 10.21 9.32 -8.33
C PRO A 213 8.85 9.20 -9.01
N THR A 214 8.82 9.11 -10.35
CA THR A 214 7.58 9.11 -11.14
C THR A 214 7.20 7.74 -11.70
N GLU A 215 7.88 6.67 -11.28
CA GLU A 215 7.59 5.27 -11.69
C GLU A 215 7.66 5.01 -13.20
N LYS A 216 8.74 5.50 -13.84
CA LYS A 216 8.97 5.27 -15.28
C LYS A 216 9.97 4.16 -15.59
N GLY A 217 10.73 3.72 -14.60
CA GLY A 217 11.79 2.72 -14.71
C GLY A 217 11.80 1.78 -13.50
N ARG A 218 12.89 1.77 -12.73
CA ARG A 218 13.13 0.79 -11.67
C ARG A 218 12.02 0.68 -10.64
N ARG A 219 11.30 1.76 -10.32
CA ARG A 219 10.23 1.72 -9.31
C ARG A 219 9.11 0.74 -9.66
N LYS A 220 9.00 0.34 -10.93
CA LYS A 220 8.09 -0.71 -11.36
C LYS A 220 8.33 -2.08 -10.68
N ILE A 221 9.51 -2.38 -10.13
CA ILE A 221 9.73 -3.64 -9.37
C ILE A 221 8.78 -3.78 -8.19
N LEU A 222 8.32 -2.66 -7.60
CA LEU A 222 7.35 -2.65 -6.50
C LEU A 222 5.96 -3.16 -6.93
N ASN A 223 5.75 -3.39 -8.22
CA ASN A 223 4.51 -3.92 -8.77
C ASN A 223 4.50 -5.45 -8.91
N PHE A 224 5.52 -6.16 -8.42
CA PHE A 224 5.44 -7.63 -8.34
C PHE A 224 4.22 -8.04 -7.51
N GLY A 225 3.45 -8.98 -8.03
CA GLY A 225 2.17 -9.43 -7.49
C GLY A 225 0.99 -8.47 -7.73
N HIS A 226 1.21 -7.27 -8.29
CA HIS A 226 0.17 -6.26 -8.41
C HIS A 226 -0.61 -6.34 -9.73
N THR A 227 -0.05 -6.92 -10.80
CA THR A 227 -0.76 -6.95 -12.09
C THR A 227 -1.95 -7.89 -12.02
N LEU A 228 -1.74 -9.14 -11.58
CA LEU A 228 -2.85 -10.07 -11.33
C LEU A 228 -3.55 -9.79 -10.01
N GLY A 229 -2.82 -9.34 -8.98
CA GLY A 229 -3.38 -9.02 -7.67
C GLY A 229 -4.43 -7.91 -7.72
N HIS A 230 -4.16 -6.78 -8.42
CA HIS A 230 -5.16 -5.72 -8.56
C HIS A 230 -6.37 -6.15 -9.40
N ALA A 231 -6.18 -6.99 -10.42
CA ALA A 231 -7.30 -7.51 -11.20
C ALA A 231 -8.24 -8.36 -10.32
N VAL A 232 -7.67 -9.24 -9.49
CA VAL A 232 -8.40 -10.01 -8.48
C VAL A 232 -9.08 -9.09 -7.47
N GLU A 233 -8.37 -8.09 -6.95
CA GLU A 233 -8.92 -7.13 -5.98
C GLU A 233 -10.12 -6.36 -6.56
N SER A 234 -10.01 -5.91 -7.81
CA SER A 234 -11.03 -5.13 -8.51
C SER A 234 -12.29 -5.96 -8.76
N PHE A 235 -12.12 -7.24 -9.13
CA PHE A 235 -13.21 -8.19 -9.27
C PHE A 235 -13.97 -8.40 -7.95
N PHE A 236 -13.25 -8.61 -6.85
CA PHE A 236 -13.87 -8.83 -5.54
C PHE A 236 -14.45 -7.56 -4.91
N LEU A 237 -13.97 -6.37 -5.28
CA LEU A 237 -14.58 -5.12 -4.86
C LEU A 237 -16.01 -4.98 -5.38
N ALA A 238 -16.30 -5.47 -6.60
CA ALA A 238 -17.64 -5.52 -7.16
C ALA A 238 -18.53 -6.63 -6.55
N THR A 239 -17.99 -7.47 -5.67
CA THR A 239 -18.68 -8.59 -5.03
C THR A 239 -18.70 -8.41 -3.50
N PRO A 240 -19.65 -7.64 -2.92
CA PRO A 240 -19.58 -7.19 -1.53
C PRO A 240 -19.40 -8.30 -0.47
N LYS A 241 -19.95 -9.50 -0.71
CA LYS A 241 -19.86 -10.64 0.23
C LYS A 241 -18.47 -11.32 0.26
N ARG A 242 -17.59 -11.01 -0.70
CA ARG A 242 -16.26 -11.63 -0.86
C ARG A 242 -15.15 -10.58 -1.03
N LYS A 243 -15.35 -9.36 -0.51
CA LYS A 243 -14.35 -8.29 -0.58
C LYS A 243 -13.04 -8.78 0.03
N LEU A 244 -11.95 -8.67 -0.73
CA LEU A 244 -10.61 -8.96 -0.26
C LEU A 244 -9.95 -7.70 0.27
N ARG A 245 -9.04 -7.86 1.23
CA ARG A 245 -8.07 -6.82 1.56
C ARG A 245 -7.00 -6.76 0.49
N HIS A 246 -6.38 -5.59 0.35
CA HIS A 246 -5.32 -5.35 -0.62
C HIS A 246 -4.23 -6.44 -0.58
N GLY A 247 -3.59 -6.65 0.57
CA GLY A 247 -2.55 -7.67 0.71
C GLY A 247 -3.00 -9.11 0.47
N GLU A 248 -4.28 -9.44 0.65
CA GLU A 248 -4.81 -10.77 0.31
C GLU A 248 -4.88 -10.95 -1.22
N ALA A 249 -5.23 -9.90 -1.95
CA ALA A 249 -5.20 -9.90 -3.41
C ALA A 249 -3.77 -9.88 -3.96
N ILE A 250 -2.86 -9.10 -3.36
CA ILE A 250 -1.43 -9.11 -3.73
C ILE A 250 -0.79 -10.47 -3.45
N ALA A 251 -1.19 -11.18 -2.39
CA ALA A 251 -0.76 -12.55 -2.14
C ALA A 251 -1.15 -13.52 -3.27
N VAL A 252 -2.38 -13.43 -3.80
CA VAL A 252 -2.81 -14.19 -4.99
C VAL A 252 -1.90 -13.87 -6.18
N GLY A 253 -1.67 -12.57 -6.41
CA GLY A 253 -0.82 -12.11 -7.50
C GLY A 253 0.63 -12.58 -7.36
N MET A 254 1.23 -12.57 -6.17
CA MET A 254 2.60 -13.04 -5.96
C MET A 254 2.77 -14.52 -6.34
N VAL A 255 1.81 -15.39 -6.00
CA VAL A 255 1.86 -16.81 -6.40
C VAL A 255 1.71 -16.96 -7.90
N ALA A 256 0.68 -16.32 -8.49
CA ALA A 256 0.42 -16.41 -9.93
C ALA A 256 1.58 -15.83 -10.77
N GLU A 257 2.14 -14.69 -10.37
CA GLU A 257 3.26 -14.05 -11.06
C GLU A 257 4.59 -14.80 -10.82
N SER A 258 4.78 -15.48 -9.68
CA SER A 258 5.91 -16.40 -9.49
C SER A 258 5.82 -17.60 -10.43
N TYR A 259 4.62 -18.15 -10.65
CA TYR A 259 4.41 -19.20 -11.64
C TYR A 259 4.77 -18.73 -13.05
N LEU A 260 4.36 -17.51 -13.43
CA LEU A 260 4.76 -16.92 -14.71
C LEU A 260 6.28 -16.74 -14.84
N ALA A 261 6.94 -16.31 -13.76
CA ALA A 261 8.40 -16.21 -13.72
C ALA A 261 9.05 -17.59 -13.97
N HIS A 262 8.51 -18.64 -13.35
CA HIS A 262 8.98 -20.02 -13.55
C HIS A 262 8.80 -20.50 -14.99
N GLN A 263 7.59 -20.33 -15.56
CA GLN A 263 7.30 -20.71 -16.95
C GLN A 263 8.20 -20.00 -17.96
N LYS A 264 8.70 -18.81 -17.63
CA LYS A 264 9.64 -18.03 -18.46
C LYS A 264 11.12 -18.30 -18.14
N GLY A 265 11.42 -19.27 -17.27
CA GLY A 265 12.79 -19.64 -16.89
C GLY A 265 13.50 -18.59 -16.02
N LEU A 266 12.76 -17.67 -15.39
CA LEU A 266 13.30 -16.63 -14.52
C LEU A 266 13.34 -17.05 -13.04
N LEU A 267 12.61 -18.10 -12.67
CA LEU A 267 12.53 -18.62 -11.32
C LEU A 267 12.59 -20.14 -11.34
N ASP A 268 13.40 -20.76 -10.47
CA ASP A 268 13.42 -22.21 -10.35
C ASP A 268 12.16 -22.73 -9.63
N LEU A 269 11.87 -24.02 -9.83
CA LEU A 269 10.66 -24.66 -9.27
C LEU A 269 10.68 -24.65 -7.73
N ALA A 270 11.84 -24.89 -7.11
CA ALA A 270 11.96 -24.92 -5.67
C ALA A 270 11.61 -23.56 -5.03
N SER A 271 12.04 -22.46 -5.65
CA SER A 271 11.71 -21.10 -5.22
C SER A 271 10.23 -20.79 -5.40
N LEU A 272 9.61 -21.25 -6.49
CA LEU A 272 8.17 -21.13 -6.70
C LEU A 272 7.39 -21.84 -5.60
N GLU A 273 7.69 -23.12 -5.35
CA GLU A 273 7.04 -23.94 -4.33
C GLU A 273 7.23 -23.32 -2.92
N GLN A 274 8.43 -22.82 -2.63
CA GLN A 274 8.75 -22.12 -1.39
C GLN A 274 7.93 -20.84 -1.18
N ILE A 275 7.73 -20.04 -2.23
CA ILE A 275 6.89 -18.84 -2.17
C ILE A 275 5.42 -19.24 -1.98
N GLU A 276 4.95 -20.22 -2.75
CA GLU A 276 3.58 -20.73 -2.66
C GLU A 276 3.24 -21.23 -1.27
N GLU A 277 4.06 -22.13 -0.71
CA GLU A 277 3.85 -22.73 0.61
C GLU A 277 3.76 -21.64 1.68
N PHE A 278 4.71 -20.70 1.67
CA PHE A 278 4.71 -19.61 2.64
C PHE A 278 3.48 -18.72 2.48
N ILE A 279 3.14 -18.30 1.26
CA ILE A 279 1.97 -17.44 1.03
C ILE A 279 0.69 -18.13 1.50
N PHE A 280 0.50 -19.40 1.18
CA PHE A 280 -0.68 -20.13 1.63
C PHE A 280 -0.72 -20.36 3.14
N SER A 281 0.43 -20.55 3.79
CA SER A 281 0.50 -20.66 5.25
C SER A 281 0.05 -19.38 5.97
N VAL A 282 0.35 -18.21 5.40
CA VAL A 282 0.06 -16.91 6.01
C VAL A 282 -1.32 -16.39 5.64
N PHE A 283 -1.65 -16.40 4.35
CA PHE A 283 -2.83 -15.75 3.78
C PHE A 283 -4.00 -16.69 3.53
N GLY A 284 -3.75 -18.00 3.55
CA GLY A 284 -4.70 -19.00 3.08
C GLY A 284 -4.90 -18.95 1.56
N ARG A 285 -5.95 -19.63 1.08
CA ARG A 285 -6.33 -19.65 -0.34
C ARG A 285 -7.62 -18.86 -0.54
N VAL A 286 -7.59 -17.87 -1.40
CA VAL A 286 -8.79 -17.27 -2.00
C VAL A 286 -9.37 -18.24 -3.03
N PRO A 287 -10.64 -18.69 -2.89
CA PRO A 287 -11.25 -19.56 -3.89
C PRO A 287 -11.56 -18.76 -5.16
N LEU A 288 -11.16 -19.29 -6.32
CA LEU A 288 -11.43 -18.75 -7.66
C LEU A 288 -12.05 -19.84 -8.54
N THR A 289 -13.09 -19.48 -9.30
CA THR A 289 -13.81 -20.38 -10.22
C THR A 289 -13.58 -20.01 -11.68
N ASP A 290 -13.69 -20.95 -12.62
CA ASP A 290 -13.47 -20.69 -14.07
C ASP A 290 -14.19 -19.43 -14.59
N PRO A 291 -15.49 -19.21 -14.30
CA PRO A 291 -16.20 -18.02 -14.77
C PRO A 291 -15.68 -16.71 -14.19
N GLU A 292 -15.00 -16.75 -13.03
CA GLU A 292 -14.38 -15.56 -12.42
C GLU A 292 -13.07 -15.22 -13.11
N LEU A 293 -12.29 -16.21 -13.55
CA LEU A 293 -11.05 -15.98 -14.30
C LEU A 293 -11.33 -15.20 -15.59
N ASP A 294 -12.44 -15.53 -16.28
CA ASP A 294 -12.91 -14.84 -17.48
C ASP A 294 -13.19 -13.34 -17.25
N GLN A 295 -13.56 -12.96 -16.03
CA GLN A 295 -13.86 -11.59 -15.63
C GLN A 295 -12.63 -10.87 -15.06
N ILE A 296 -11.75 -11.60 -14.37
CA ILE A 296 -10.53 -11.05 -13.76
C ILE A 296 -9.52 -10.64 -14.84
N ILE A 297 -9.27 -11.50 -15.83
CA ILE A 297 -8.20 -11.27 -16.83
C ILE A 297 -8.39 -9.93 -17.58
N PRO A 298 -9.59 -9.56 -18.09
CA PRO A 298 -9.81 -8.27 -18.74
C PRO A 298 -9.54 -7.06 -17.83
N LEU A 299 -9.66 -7.18 -16.50
CA LEU A 299 -9.39 -6.08 -15.58
C LEU A 299 -7.90 -5.71 -15.51
N THR A 300 -7.00 -6.62 -15.90
CA THR A 300 -5.56 -6.31 -16.03
C THR A 300 -5.28 -5.22 -17.07
N LEU A 301 -6.17 -5.05 -18.07
CA LEU A 301 -6.04 -4.03 -19.12
C LEU A 301 -6.25 -2.61 -18.59
N GLN A 302 -6.88 -2.46 -17.42
CA GLN A 302 -7.10 -1.17 -16.78
C GLN A 302 -5.86 -0.67 -15.99
N ASP A 303 -4.81 -1.50 -15.86
CA ASP A 303 -3.56 -1.10 -15.20
C ASP A 303 -2.89 0.04 -16.01
N LYS A 304 -2.51 1.11 -15.30
CA LYS A 304 -1.83 2.31 -15.84
C LYS A 304 -0.49 2.00 -16.51
N LYS A 305 0.02 0.78 -16.37
CA LYS A 305 1.27 0.29 -16.96
C LYS A 305 1.14 -0.20 -18.41
N ASN A 306 -0.08 -0.39 -18.90
CA ASN A 306 -0.30 -0.96 -20.22
C ASN A 306 0.02 0.05 -21.32
N HIS A 307 0.84 -0.38 -22.28
CA HIS A 307 1.20 0.39 -23.47
C HIS A 307 0.88 -0.48 -24.70
N ASP A 308 0.28 0.11 -25.72
CA ASP A 308 -0.09 -0.58 -26.97
C ASP A 308 -1.02 -1.80 -26.81
N GLY A 309 -1.87 -1.83 -25.78
CA GLY A 309 -2.79 -2.94 -25.53
C GLY A 309 -2.12 -4.23 -25.02
N LYS A 310 -0.83 -4.16 -24.67
CA LYS A 310 -0.07 -5.28 -24.09
C LYS A 310 0.10 -5.10 -22.59
N VAL A 311 -0.12 -6.18 -21.85
CA VAL A 311 0.06 -6.19 -20.39
C VAL A 311 1.51 -6.50 -20.05
N ARG A 312 2.08 -5.66 -19.18
CA ARG A 312 3.46 -5.79 -18.71
C ARG A 312 3.48 -5.91 -17.19
N ALA A 313 4.10 -6.97 -16.70
CA ALA A 313 4.24 -7.26 -15.28
C ALA A 313 5.69 -7.08 -14.80
N ALA A 314 5.86 -6.97 -13.48
CA ALA A 314 7.14 -7.17 -12.83
C ALA A 314 7.17 -8.61 -12.31
N LEU A 315 8.13 -9.42 -12.77
CA LEU A 315 8.28 -10.82 -12.36
C LEU A 315 9.60 -11.01 -11.61
N LEU A 316 9.72 -12.06 -10.80
CA LEU A 316 10.98 -12.41 -10.16
C LEU A 316 12.01 -12.88 -11.19
N GLU A 317 13.29 -12.62 -10.91
CA GLU A 317 14.45 -13.15 -11.63
C GLU A 317 15.37 -13.82 -10.60
N GLY A 318 14.86 -14.90 -10.01
CA GLY A 318 15.33 -15.43 -8.73
C GLY A 318 14.80 -14.64 -7.54
N ILE A 319 14.87 -15.23 -6.35
CA ILE A 319 14.49 -14.55 -5.12
C ILE A 319 15.51 -13.44 -4.81
N GLY A 320 15.01 -12.28 -4.43
CA GLY A 320 15.80 -11.08 -4.14
C GLY A 320 16.08 -10.22 -5.37
N GLN A 321 15.51 -10.55 -6.54
CA GLN A 321 15.66 -9.78 -7.78
C GLN A 321 14.36 -9.82 -8.58
N ALA A 322 14.09 -8.74 -9.31
CA ALA A 322 12.90 -8.64 -10.15
C ALA A 322 13.20 -7.96 -11.48
N ARG A 323 12.54 -8.44 -12.54
CA ARG A 323 12.57 -7.91 -13.89
C ARG A 323 11.26 -7.21 -14.20
N THR A 324 11.33 -5.98 -14.69
CA THR A 324 10.15 -5.18 -15.06
C THR A 324 9.82 -5.32 -16.54
N ASP A 325 8.63 -4.86 -16.92
CA ASP A 325 8.20 -4.77 -18.32
C ASP A 325 8.14 -6.13 -19.04
N VAL A 326 7.92 -7.22 -18.30
CA VAL A 326 7.76 -8.56 -18.87
C VAL A 326 6.37 -8.69 -19.46
N GLU A 327 6.29 -8.92 -20.77
CA GLU A 327 5.02 -9.12 -21.47
C GLU A 327 4.37 -10.43 -21.04
N ILE A 328 3.09 -10.34 -20.68
CA ILE A 328 2.25 -11.46 -20.29
C ILE A 328 0.95 -11.43 -21.12
N SER A 329 0.60 -12.57 -21.70
CA SER A 329 -0.59 -12.75 -22.53
C SER A 329 -1.81 -13.19 -21.70
N PRO A 330 -3.04 -12.96 -22.17
CA PRO A 330 -4.25 -13.47 -21.49
C PRO A 330 -4.23 -14.99 -21.25
N LYS A 331 -3.60 -15.76 -22.16
CA LYS A 331 -3.42 -17.21 -22.01
C LYS A 331 -2.53 -17.54 -20.82
N GLU A 332 -1.38 -16.87 -20.70
CA GLU A 332 -0.45 -17.04 -19.58
C GLU A 332 -1.11 -16.62 -18.25
N MET A 333 -1.84 -15.50 -18.23
CA MET A 333 -2.59 -15.05 -17.05
C MET A 333 -3.60 -16.10 -16.59
N ARG A 334 -4.33 -16.71 -17.53
CA ARG A 334 -5.25 -17.82 -17.21
C ARG A 334 -4.50 -18.99 -16.57
N GLN A 335 -3.44 -19.47 -17.21
CA GLN A 335 -2.65 -20.59 -16.69
C GLN A 335 -2.10 -20.31 -15.29
N ALA A 336 -1.70 -19.07 -15.01
CA ALA A 336 -1.21 -18.66 -13.70
C ALA A 336 -2.29 -18.69 -12.60
N LEU A 337 -3.50 -18.23 -12.92
CA LEU A 337 -4.64 -18.28 -12.00
C LEU A 337 -5.18 -19.72 -11.83
N GLU A 338 -5.07 -20.54 -12.87
CA GLU A 338 -5.37 -21.98 -12.83
C GLU A 338 -4.38 -22.74 -11.94
N TYR A 339 -3.09 -22.43 -12.05
CA TYR A 339 -2.05 -22.95 -11.16
C TYR A 339 -2.37 -22.57 -9.70
N TYR A 340 -2.63 -21.29 -9.43
CA TYR A 340 -2.92 -20.78 -8.08
C TYR A 340 -4.08 -21.54 -7.38
N ARG A 341 -5.16 -21.86 -8.11
CA ARG A 341 -6.30 -22.60 -7.54
C ARG A 341 -6.05 -24.09 -7.30
N GLY A 342 -4.89 -24.62 -7.70
CA GLY A 342 -4.58 -26.06 -7.61
C GLY A 342 -5.00 -26.86 -8.84
N GLY A 343 -5.27 -26.19 -9.97
CA GLY A 343 -5.40 -26.85 -11.26
C GLY A 343 -4.02 -27.20 -11.79
N GLY A 344 -3.48 -28.34 -11.39
CA GLY A 344 -2.21 -28.84 -11.91
C GLY A 344 -2.27 -28.91 -13.43
N VAL A 345 -1.29 -28.28 -14.09
CA VAL A 345 -0.92 -28.60 -15.45
C VAL A 345 -0.24 -29.97 -15.37
N GLY A 346 -1.06 -31.02 -15.51
CA GLY A 346 -0.59 -32.38 -15.82
C GLY A 346 -0.23 -32.49 -17.29
#